data_AF-A0A9N9A631-F1
#
_entry.id   AF-A0A9N9A631-F1
#
_cell.length_a   1.000
_cell.length_b   1.000
_cell.length_c   1.000
_cell.angle_alpha   90.00
_cell.angle_beta   90.00
_cell.angle_gamma   90.00
#
_symmetry.space_group_name_H-M   'P 1'
#
loop_
_entity.id
_entity.type
_entity.pdbx_description
1 polymer ?
#
loop_
_entity_poly.entity_id
_entity_poly.type
_entity_poly.pdbx_seq_one_letter_code
_entity_poly.pdbx_strand_id
1 'polypeptide(L)'
;MNFISGDPEDCISLPKLRDTLIRLEDTIIFALIERAQYSINKNIYVPGMYKYEQSNGFDGSFLEYFLSEVEKVHGDDQNYGSAATRDVECLQALSQRIHYGKFVAEAKFRDPETEDKYIEFIKNRDVKALETLLTNKKVEDALLRRLRRKALIYGQDITEHGKINLDNLQTSEHLKIKVDVVVELYEKWVIPLTKQVEIEYLLIRLDNEKK
;
A
#
# COMPACT_ATOMS: atom_id res chain seq x y z
N MET A 1 -7.95 2.33 -14.25
CA MET A 1 -9.42 2.14 -14.13
C MET A 1 -10.07 3.45 -14.51
N ASN A 2 -11.10 3.42 -15.35
CA ASN A 2 -11.82 4.63 -15.72
C ASN A 2 -13.16 4.64 -14.97
N PHE A 3 -13.21 5.36 -13.84
CA PHE A 3 -14.37 5.38 -12.94
C PHE A 3 -15.53 6.24 -13.46
N ILE A 4 -15.36 6.95 -14.59
CA ILE A 4 -16.26 7.99 -15.05
C ILE A 4 -17.04 7.58 -16.32
N SER A 5 -16.55 6.61 -17.10
CA SER A 5 -17.11 6.32 -18.43
C SER A 5 -17.16 4.83 -18.81
N GLY A 6 -17.03 3.93 -17.83
CA GLY A 6 -17.20 2.48 -18.03
C GLY A 6 -18.49 1.93 -17.43
N ASP A 7 -18.89 0.74 -17.87
CA ASP A 7 -19.95 -0.04 -17.23
C ASP A 7 -19.59 -0.27 -15.74
N PRO A 8 -20.45 0.09 -14.76
CA PRO A 8 -20.14 -0.05 -13.33
C PRO A 8 -19.76 -1.50 -12.94
N GLU A 9 -20.36 -2.48 -13.61
CA GLU A 9 -20.08 -3.91 -13.45
C GLU A 9 -18.62 -4.25 -13.83
N ASP A 10 -18.16 -3.65 -14.92
CA ASP A 10 -16.83 -3.89 -15.47
C ASP A 10 -15.73 -3.21 -14.62
N CYS A 11 -16.07 -2.16 -13.86
CA CYS A 11 -15.15 -1.43 -12.98
C CYS A 11 -14.74 -2.21 -11.72
N ILE A 12 -15.54 -3.17 -11.26
CA ILE A 12 -15.32 -3.94 -10.01
C ILE A 12 -14.85 -5.38 -10.32
N SER A 13 -14.61 -5.72 -11.59
CA SER A 13 -14.16 -7.06 -11.97
C SER A 13 -12.82 -7.45 -11.31
N LEU A 14 -12.77 -8.65 -10.73
CA LEU A 14 -11.58 -9.19 -10.06
C LEU A 14 -10.31 -9.15 -10.93
N PRO A 15 -10.34 -9.44 -12.26
CA PRO A 15 -9.17 -9.32 -13.12
C PRO A 15 -8.62 -7.89 -13.18
N LYS A 16 -9.47 -6.87 -13.36
CA LYS A 16 -9.02 -5.47 -13.43
C LYS A 16 -8.54 -4.95 -12.08
N LEU A 17 -9.20 -5.36 -11.00
CA LEU A 17 -8.73 -5.08 -9.64
C LEU A 17 -7.35 -5.69 -9.45
N ARG A 18 -7.16 -6.95 -9.82
CA ARG A 18 -5.86 -7.63 -9.75
C ARG A 18 -4.78 -6.88 -10.53
N ASP A 19 -5.04 -6.47 -11.77
CA ASP A 19 -4.07 -5.71 -12.56
C ASP A 19 -3.71 -4.37 -11.93
N THR A 20 -4.69 -3.70 -11.32
CA THR A 20 -4.45 -2.45 -10.60
C THR A 20 -3.64 -2.67 -9.34
N LEU A 21 -3.94 -3.72 -8.56
CA LEU A 21 -3.18 -4.10 -7.38
C LEU A 21 -1.74 -4.49 -7.75
N ILE A 22 -1.53 -5.20 -8.87
CA ILE A 22 -0.20 -5.55 -9.38
C ILE A 22 0.60 -4.31 -9.77
N ARG A 23 -0.03 -3.31 -10.40
CA ARG A 23 0.63 -2.03 -10.69
C ARG A 23 0.98 -1.27 -9.40
N LEU A 24 0.10 -1.27 -8.41
CA LEU A 24 0.37 -0.65 -7.10
C LEU A 24 1.54 -1.34 -6.38
N GLU A 25 1.76 -2.65 -6.58
CA GLU A 25 2.98 -3.31 -6.08
C GLU A 25 4.23 -2.66 -6.64
N ASP A 26 4.27 -2.39 -7.95
CA ASP A 26 5.45 -1.79 -8.59
C ASP A 26 5.66 -0.36 -8.05
N THR A 27 4.59 0.43 -7.97
CA THR A 27 4.62 1.77 -7.38
C THR A 27 5.16 1.76 -5.95
N ILE A 28 4.66 0.86 -5.09
CA ILE A 28 5.10 0.75 -3.69
C ILE A 28 6.57 0.32 -3.63
N ILE A 29 6.99 -0.67 -4.43
CA ILE A 29 8.39 -1.12 -4.44
C ILE A 29 9.33 0.03 -4.87
N PHE A 30 8.99 0.76 -5.94
CA PHE A 30 9.79 1.90 -6.36
C PHE A 30 9.83 2.99 -5.29
N ALA A 31 8.70 3.32 -4.68
CA ALA A 31 8.65 4.33 -3.63
C ALA A 31 9.47 3.92 -2.40
N LEU A 32 9.47 2.63 -2.03
CA LEU A 32 10.34 2.10 -0.97
C LEU A 32 11.83 2.13 -1.35
N ILE A 33 12.18 1.84 -2.60
CA ILE A 33 13.56 1.95 -3.10
C ILE A 33 14.04 3.39 -3.00
N GLU A 34 13.22 4.36 -3.41
CA GLU A 34 13.53 5.79 -3.27
C GLU A 34 13.69 6.19 -1.81
N ARG A 35 12.78 5.75 -0.93
CA ARG A 35 12.88 6.05 0.51
C ARG A 35 14.11 5.42 1.17
N ALA A 36 14.53 4.23 0.72
CA ALA A 36 15.68 3.51 1.27
C ALA A 36 17.03 4.23 1.05
N GLN A 37 17.08 5.21 0.13
CA GLN A 37 18.27 6.05 -0.09
C GLN A 37 18.58 6.97 1.10
N TYR A 38 17.62 7.21 2.00
CA TYR A 38 17.75 8.10 3.14
C TYR A 38 17.76 7.31 4.46
N SER A 39 18.68 7.66 5.37
CA SER A 39 18.70 7.07 6.72
C SER A 39 17.43 7.39 7.53
N ILE A 40 17.18 6.64 8.61
CA ILE A 40 16.09 6.97 9.55
C ILE A 40 16.43 8.30 10.23
N ASN A 41 15.75 9.37 9.84
CA ASN A 41 15.91 10.68 10.47
C ASN A 41 14.85 10.85 11.57
N LYS A 42 15.11 10.32 12.77
CA LYS A 42 14.14 10.28 13.88
C LYS A 42 13.58 11.66 14.24
N ASN A 43 14.38 12.71 14.06
CA ASN A 43 14.02 14.07 14.42
C ASN A 43 12.80 14.58 13.64
N ILE A 44 12.54 14.05 12.43
CA ILE A 44 11.41 14.49 11.62
C ILE A 44 10.05 14.01 12.16
N TYR A 45 10.05 13.00 13.03
CA TYR A 45 8.84 12.39 13.58
C TYR A 45 8.53 12.83 15.01
N VAL A 46 9.41 13.60 15.65
CA VAL A 46 9.25 14.00 17.05
C VAL A 46 8.73 15.45 17.10
N PRO A 47 7.56 15.69 17.73
CA PRO A 47 7.01 17.03 17.91
C PRO A 47 7.97 17.99 18.63
N GLY A 48 8.00 19.25 18.19
CA GLY A 48 8.83 20.29 18.80
C GLY A 48 10.35 20.18 18.58
N MET A 49 10.83 19.16 17.85
CA MET A 49 12.27 19.02 17.52
C MET A 49 12.79 20.15 16.64
N TYR A 50 11.93 20.72 15.81
CA TYR A 50 12.26 21.88 14.98
C TYR A 50 11.35 23.03 15.38
N LYS A 51 11.94 24.24 15.43
CA LYS A 51 11.19 25.46 15.70
C LYS A 51 10.80 26.09 14.37
N TYR A 52 9.50 26.31 14.19
CA TYR A 52 8.97 26.91 12.98
C TYR A 52 8.58 28.36 13.28
N GLU A 53 9.53 29.28 13.12
CA GLU A 53 9.39 30.69 13.50
C GLU A 53 8.21 31.40 12.82
N GLN A 54 7.74 30.88 11.68
CA GLN A 54 6.65 31.46 10.87
C GLN A 54 5.30 30.72 11.00
N SER A 55 5.21 29.72 11.88
CA SER A 55 4.08 28.77 11.92
C SER A 55 2.93 29.10 12.88
N ASN A 56 2.87 30.32 13.43
CA ASN A 56 1.88 30.68 14.47
C ASN A 56 1.81 29.70 15.66
N GLY A 57 2.95 29.19 16.12
CA GLY A 57 3.01 28.31 17.30
C GLY A 57 2.64 26.85 17.01
N PHE A 58 2.92 26.36 15.80
CA PHE A 58 2.78 24.94 15.49
C PHE A 58 3.76 24.10 16.34
N ASP A 59 3.22 23.14 17.09
CA ASP A 59 3.95 22.28 18.03
C ASP A 59 4.00 20.80 17.57
N GLY A 60 3.67 20.53 16.31
CA GLY A 60 3.70 19.17 15.75
C GLY A 60 5.10 18.74 15.29
N SER A 61 5.18 17.51 14.78
CA SER A 61 6.38 16.97 14.15
C SER A 61 6.67 17.66 12.81
N PHE A 62 7.91 17.51 12.31
CA PHE A 62 8.25 18.01 10.98
C PHE A 62 7.41 17.39 9.88
N LEU A 63 7.07 16.10 9.98
CA LEU A 63 6.19 15.46 9.01
C LEU A 63 4.80 16.13 8.95
N GLU A 64 4.21 16.44 10.10
CA GLU A 64 2.89 17.11 10.17
C GLU A 64 2.94 18.55 9.67
N TYR A 65 3.96 19.32 10.08
CA TYR A 65 4.20 20.66 9.57
C TYR A 65 4.38 20.65 8.06
N PHE A 66 5.22 19.73 7.57
CA PHE A 66 5.59 19.61 6.17
C PHE A 66 4.41 19.21 5.28
N LEU A 67 3.57 18.26 5.70
CA LEU A 67 2.31 17.92 5.01
C LEU A 67 1.40 19.13 4.82
N SER A 68 1.34 20.04 5.80
CA SER A 68 0.55 21.27 5.74
C SER A 68 1.16 22.37 4.85
N GLU A 69 2.48 22.38 4.69
CA GLU A 69 3.20 23.37 3.87
C GLU A 69 3.39 22.92 2.41
N VAL A 70 3.45 21.61 2.14
CA VAL A 70 3.47 21.04 0.76
C VAL A 70 2.17 21.28 -0.01
N GLU A 71 1.05 21.50 0.68
CA GLU A 71 -0.16 21.98 0.02
C GLU A 71 -0.01 23.41 -0.55
N LYS A 72 0.96 24.21 -0.09
CA LYS A 72 1.05 25.64 -0.44
C LYS A 72 2.01 25.94 -1.58
N VAL A 73 3.14 25.28 -1.63
CA VAL A 73 4.20 25.38 -2.64
C VAL A 73 4.99 24.06 -2.45
N HIS A 74 6.05 23.68 -3.16
CA HIS A 74 7.37 23.60 -2.53
C HIS A 74 8.16 22.40 -3.07
N GLY A 75 9.49 22.55 -3.03
CA GLY A 75 10.32 21.75 -2.12
C GLY A 75 11.02 22.66 -1.06
N ASP A 76 12.05 22.27 -0.25
CA ASP A 76 13.21 21.49 -0.73
C ASP A 76 14.48 21.28 0.27
N ASP A 77 15.07 20.06 0.55
CA ASP A 77 16.51 19.61 0.81
C ASP A 77 17.61 20.19 -0.08
N GLN A 78 17.21 21.23 -0.74
CA GLN A 78 16.60 21.13 -2.05
C GLN A 78 15.88 19.86 -2.64
N ASN A 79 15.21 18.97 -1.87
CA ASN A 79 14.23 17.91 -2.17
C ASN A 79 13.39 17.44 -0.94
N TYR A 80 13.00 18.30 0.01
CA TYR A 80 12.10 17.96 1.14
C TYR A 80 10.72 17.67 0.56
N GLY A 81 10.34 18.53 -0.42
CA GLY A 81 9.31 18.29 -1.41
C GLY A 81 9.37 16.87 -1.91
N SER A 82 10.46 16.46 -2.56
CA SER A 82 10.58 15.10 -3.09
C SER A 82 10.58 14.05 -2.01
N ALA A 83 11.30 14.17 -0.89
CA ALA A 83 11.35 13.17 0.17
C ALA A 83 9.96 12.91 0.76
N ALA A 84 9.20 13.97 1.06
CA ALA A 84 7.88 13.80 1.62
C ALA A 84 6.73 13.79 0.60
N THR A 85 6.96 14.14 -0.66
CA THR A 85 6.13 13.68 -1.79
C THR A 85 6.35 12.20 -2.00
N ARG A 86 7.57 11.67 -1.86
CA ARG A 86 7.84 10.23 -1.89
C ARG A 86 7.21 9.54 -0.68
N ASP A 87 7.25 10.14 0.51
CA ASP A 87 6.53 9.62 1.67
C ASP A 87 5.01 9.70 1.46
N VAL A 88 4.47 10.80 0.92
CA VAL A 88 3.05 10.93 0.60
C VAL A 88 2.66 9.98 -0.53
N GLU A 89 3.47 9.78 -1.55
CA GLU A 89 3.26 8.81 -2.63
C GLU A 89 3.33 7.39 -2.07
N CYS A 90 4.27 7.10 -1.17
CA CYS A 90 4.31 5.83 -0.44
C CYS A 90 3.01 5.65 0.35
N LEU A 91 2.61 6.64 1.15
CA LEU A 91 1.43 6.60 2.00
C LEU A 91 0.14 6.56 1.19
N GLN A 92 0.06 7.27 0.06
CA GLN A 92 -1.06 7.27 -0.87
C GLN A 92 -1.12 5.95 -1.62
N ALA A 93 -0.01 5.41 -2.11
CA ALA A 93 0.03 4.13 -2.78
C ALA A 93 -0.31 3.00 -1.80
N LEU A 94 0.21 3.04 -0.57
CA LEU A 94 -0.14 2.11 0.51
C LEU A 94 -1.60 2.27 0.91
N SER A 95 -2.07 3.50 1.14
CA SER A 95 -3.46 3.79 1.48
C SER A 95 -4.39 3.33 0.36
N GLN A 96 -4.11 3.66 -0.89
CA GLN A 96 -4.86 3.20 -2.05
C GLN A 96 -4.83 1.67 -2.12
N ARG A 97 -3.67 1.03 -1.96
CA ARG A 97 -3.55 -0.43 -1.98
C ARG A 97 -4.37 -1.11 -0.88
N ILE A 98 -4.35 -0.55 0.33
CA ILE A 98 -5.10 -1.05 1.49
C ILE A 98 -6.60 -0.81 1.29
N HIS A 99 -6.99 0.40 0.92
CA HIS A 99 -8.39 0.80 0.73
C HIS A 99 -9.03 0.21 -0.52
N TYR A 100 -8.24 -0.23 -1.50
CA TYR A 100 -8.75 -1.07 -2.59
C TYR A 100 -9.36 -2.38 -2.08
N GLY A 101 -9.07 -2.77 -0.83
CA GLY A 101 -9.82 -3.79 -0.10
C GLY A 101 -11.33 -3.59 -0.16
N LYS A 102 -11.84 -2.35 -0.17
CA LYS A 102 -13.30 -2.09 -0.32
C LYS A 102 -13.87 -2.66 -1.63
N PHE A 103 -13.17 -2.43 -2.74
CA PHE A 103 -13.59 -2.95 -4.04
C PHE A 103 -13.40 -4.46 -4.16
N VAL A 104 -12.33 -4.99 -3.57
CA VAL A 104 -12.10 -6.44 -3.50
C VAL A 104 -13.18 -7.13 -2.68
N ALA A 105 -13.54 -6.56 -1.53
CA ALA A 105 -14.62 -7.07 -0.69
C ALA A 105 -15.96 -7.05 -1.43
N GLU A 106 -16.31 -5.95 -2.10
CA GLU A 106 -17.54 -5.88 -2.89
C GLU A 106 -17.53 -6.90 -4.05
N ALA A 107 -16.42 -7.05 -4.75
CA ALA A 107 -16.30 -8.04 -5.83
C ALA A 107 -16.47 -9.47 -5.32
N LYS A 108 -15.93 -9.80 -4.14
CA LYS A 108 -16.10 -11.10 -3.49
C LYS A 108 -17.52 -11.30 -2.95
N PHE A 109 -18.14 -10.26 -2.39
CA PHE A 109 -19.51 -10.32 -1.88
C PHE A 109 -20.51 -10.65 -2.98
N ARG A 110 -20.33 -10.07 -4.18
CA ARG A 110 -21.17 -10.32 -5.35
C ARG A 110 -20.94 -11.68 -6.02
N ASP A 111 -19.98 -12.48 -5.55
CA ASP A 111 -19.76 -13.82 -6.10
C ASP A 111 -20.91 -14.74 -5.66
N PRO A 112 -21.75 -15.24 -6.60
CA PRO A 112 -22.93 -16.04 -6.26
C PRO A 112 -22.62 -17.31 -5.47
N GLU A 113 -21.40 -17.84 -5.58
CA GLU A 113 -21.01 -19.05 -4.85
C GLU A 113 -20.77 -18.81 -3.35
N THR A 114 -20.49 -17.56 -2.96
CA THR A 114 -20.05 -17.22 -1.60
C THR A 114 -20.91 -16.14 -0.94
N GLU A 115 -21.80 -15.49 -1.68
CA GLU A 115 -22.70 -14.43 -1.22
C GLU A 115 -23.49 -14.84 0.03
N ASP A 116 -24.13 -16.01 0.03
CA ASP A 116 -24.92 -16.51 1.17
C ASP A 116 -24.10 -16.58 2.47
N LYS A 117 -22.85 -17.04 2.37
CA LYS A 117 -21.94 -17.14 3.52
C LYS A 117 -21.53 -15.77 4.04
N TYR A 118 -21.27 -14.83 3.14
CA TYR A 118 -21.00 -13.45 3.55
C TYR A 118 -22.22 -12.85 4.25
N ILE A 119 -23.43 -13.01 3.71
CA ILE A 119 -24.66 -12.51 4.33
C ILE A 119 -24.86 -13.09 5.73
N GLU A 120 -24.66 -14.40 5.89
CA GLU A 120 -24.74 -15.08 7.19
C GLU A 120 -23.74 -14.49 8.20
N PHE A 121 -22.46 -14.41 7.83
CA PHE A 121 -21.41 -13.93 8.72
C PHE A 121 -21.54 -12.43 9.04
N ILE A 122 -22.00 -11.61 8.09
CA ILE A 122 -22.26 -10.17 8.32
C ILE A 122 -23.42 -10.00 9.31
N LYS A 123 -24.53 -10.71 9.13
CA LYS A 123 -25.69 -10.64 10.04
C LYS A 123 -25.33 -11.04 11.47
N ASN A 124 -24.49 -12.07 11.61
CA ASN A 124 -24.00 -12.55 12.90
C ASN A 124 -22.83 -11.72 13.46
N ARG A 125 -22.32 -10.73 12.71
CA ARG A 125 -21.10 -9.95 13.02
C ARG A 125 -19.89 -10.85 13.36
N ASP A 126 -19.78 -11.99 12.68
CA ASP A 126 -18.69 -12.93 12.90
C ASP A 126 -17.43 -12.53 12.13
N VAL A 127 -16.63 -11.68 12.78
CA VAL A 127 -15.35 -11.18 12.24
C VAL A 127 -14.38 -12.31 11.93
N LYS A 128 -14.33 -13.37 12.74
CA LYS A 128 -13.36 -14.46 12.57
C LYS A 128 -13.72 -15.34 11.37
N ALA A 129 -15.01 -15.61 11.19
CA ALA A 129 -15.50 -16.34 10.03
C ALA A 129 -15.25 -15.56 8.74
N LEU A 130 -15.50 -14.24 8.73
CA LEU A 130 -15.17 -13.35 7.60
C LEU A 130 -13.67 -13.35 7.30
N GLU A 131 -12.83 -13.21 8.32
CA GLU A 131 -11.36 -13.22 8.14
C GLU A 131 -10.89 -14.55 7.52
N THR A 132 -11.44 -15.66 7.98
CA THR A 132 -11.12 -17.00 7.45
C THR A 132 -11.57 -17.14 6.01
N LEU A 133 -12.79 -16.70 5.68
CA LEU A 133 -13.37 -16.76 4.34
C LEU A 133 -12.59 -15.89 3.34
N LEU A 134 -12.14 -14.71 3.76
CA LEU A 134 -11.37 -13.79 2.92
C LEU A 134 -9.92 -14.24 2.69
N THR A 135 -9.41 -15.14 3.54
CA THR A 135 -8.01 -15.58 3.50
C THR A 135 -7.78 -16.66 2.45
N ASN A 136 -6.98 -16.35 1.44
CA ASN A 136 -6.47 -17.34 0.50
C ASN A 136 -4.94 -17.42 0.58
N LYS A 137 -4.45 -18.37 1.40
CA LYS A 137 -3.01 -18.52 1.66
C LYS A 137 -2.18 -18.74 0.41
N LYS A 138 -2.69 -19.53 -0.55
CA LYS A 138 -1.99 -19.78 -1.82
C LYS A 138 -1.76 -18.49 -2.61
N VAL A 139 -2.75 -17.59 -2.61
CA VAL A 139 -2.68 -16.29 -3.28
C VAL A 139 -1.75 -15.33 -2.52
N GLU A 140 -1.82 -15.29 -1.19
CA GLU A 140 -0.90 -14.51 -0.33
C GLU A 140 0.56 -14.94 -0.56
N ASP A 141 0.86 -16.23 -0.53
CA ASP A 141 2.22 -16.75 -0.75
C ASP A 141 2.72 -16.43 -2.17
N ALA A 142 1.83 -16.52 -3.18
CA ALA A 142 2.18 -16.17 -4.55
C ALA A 142 2.45 -14.67 -4.72
N LEU A 143 1.73 -13.82 -3.99
CA LEU A 143 2.01 -12.38 -3.90
C LEU A 143 3.39 -12.13 -3.29
N LEU A 144 3.70 -12.70 -2.12
CA LEU A 144 4.99 -12.52 -1.45
C LEU A 144 6.16 -12.98 -2.32
N ARG A 145 6.04 -14.14 -2.99
CA ARG A 145 7.05 -14.62 -3.96
C ARG A 145 7.26 -13.64 -5.12
N ARG A 146 6.17 -13.06 -5.64
CA ARG A 146 6.23 -12.08 -6.73
C ARG A 146 6.92 -10.79 -6.27
N LEU A 147 6.56 -10.28 -5.10
CA LEU A 147 7.18 -9.09 -4.50
C LEU A 147 8.69 -9.28 -4.30
N ARG A 148 9.10 -10.43 -3.78
CA ARG A 148 10.52 -10.78 -3.61
C ARG A 148 11.27 -10.67 -4.93
N ARG A 149 10.72 -11.28 -5.99
CA ARG A 149 11.33 -11.28 -7.32
C ARG A 149 11.38 -9.88 -7.94
N LYS A 150 10.33 -9.08 -7.78
CA LYS A 150 10.29 -7.68 -8.24
C LYS A 150 11.33 -6.82 -7.53
N ALA A 151 11.40 -6.87 -6.20
CA ALA A 151 12.38 -6.13 -5.42
C ALA A 151 13.83 -6.52 -5.76
N LEU A 152 14.09 -7.81 -6.01
CA LEU A 152 15.38 -8.29 -6.49
C LEU A 152 15.76 -7.70 -7.85
N ILE A 153 14.80 -7.54 -8.77
CA ILE A 153 15.04 -7.01 -10.12
C ILE A 153 15.20 -5.48 -10.08
N TYR A 154 14.28 -4.78 -9.39
CA TYR A 154 14.27 -3.31 -9.35
C TYR A 154 15.35 -2.71 -8.45
N GLY A 155 15.81 -3.46 -7.45
CA GLY A 155 16.85 -3.02 -6.53
C GLY A 155 18.27 -3.10 -7.10
N GLN A 156 18.46 -3.62 -8.32
CA GLN A 156 19.78 -3.74 -8.97
C GLN A 156 20.17 -2.46 -9.73
N ASP A 157 21.47 -2.19 -9.80
CA ASP A 157 22.02 -1.20 -10.71
C ASP A 157 22.22 -1.78 -12.11
N ILE A 158 21.81 -1.02 -13.13
CA ILE A 158 22.04 -1.38 -14.53
C ILE A 158 23.48 -1.00 -14.89
N THR A 159 24.35 -1.98 -15.09
CA THR A 159 25.72 -1.76 -15.55
C THR A 159 25.77 -1.48 -17.06
N GLU A 160 26.78 -0.76 -17.54
CA GLU A 160 26.97 -0.34 -18.96
C GLU A 160 26.85 -1.48 -19.98
N HIS A 161 27.07 -2.74 -19.58
CA HIS A 161 26.97 -3.89 -20.47
C HIS A 161 25.60 -4.58 -20.49
N GLY A 162 24.58 -3.99 -19.86
CA GLY A 162 23.21 -4.53 -19.85
C GLY A 162 23.07 -5.91 -19.19
N LYS A 163 24.14 -6.43 -18.57
CA LYS A 163 24.10 -7.70 -17.85
C LYS A 163 23.51 -7.45 -16.47
N ILE A 164 22.28 -7.93 -16.30
CA ILE A 164 21.69 -8.19 -14.98
C ILE A 164 22.60 -9.21 -14.31
N ASN A 165 23.29 -8.84 -13.24
CA ASN A 165 24.16 -9.76 -12.51
C ASN A 165 23.28 -10.68 -11.65
N LEU A 166 22.70 -11.70 -12.30
CA LEU A 166 21.83 -12.70 -11.69
C LEU A 166 22.55 -13.55 -10.65
N ASP A 167 23.88 -13.58 -10.64
CA ASP A 167 24.68 -14.34 -9.67
C ASP A 167 24.58 -13.74 -8.24
N ASN A 168 24.19 -12.47 -8.11
CA ASN A 168 23.94 -11.79 -6.82
C ASN A 168 22.52 -12.02 -6.26
N LEU A 169 21.74 -12.97 -6.81
CA LEU A 169 20.40 -13.31 -6.30
C LEU A 169 20.37 -13.81 -4.84
N GLN A 170 21.54 -14.09 -4.25
CA GLN A 170 21.67 -14.57 -2.87
C GLN A 170 22.24 -13.54 -1.88
N THR A 171 22.97 -12.52 -2.34
CA THR A 171 23.64 -11.55 -1.47
C THR A 171 23.02 -10.16 -1.59
N SER A 172 22.28 -9.76 -0.56
CA SER A 172 21.61 -8.46 -0.46
C SER A 172 22.56 -7.26 -0.28
N GLU A 173 23.88 -7.45 -0.42
CA GLU A 173 24.93 -6.47 -0.09
C GLU A 173 25.03 -5.28 -1.06
N HIS A 174 24.50 -5.41 -2.29
CA HIS A 174 24.58 -4.35 -3.31
C HIS A 174 23.22 -3.91 -3.87
N LEU A 175 22.12 -4.21 -3.18
CA LEU A 175 20.77 -3.80 -3.61
C LEU A 175 20.41 -2.44 -3.00
N LYS A 176 19.72 -1.59 -3.79
CA LYS A 176 19.15 -0.31 -3.32
C LYS A 176 18.19 -0.47 -2.15
N ILE A 177 17.57 -1.66 -2.02
CA ILE A 177 16.70 -2.02 -0.92
C ILE A 177 16.94 -3.46 -0.49
N LYS A 178 16.87 -3.70 0.82
CA LYS A 178 16.81 -5.07 1.35
C LYS A 178 15.48 -5.70 0.99
N VAL A 179 15.53 -6.79 0.23
CA VAL A 179 14.35 -7.48 -0.29
C VAL A 179 13.43 -7.97 0.83
N ASP A 180 13.99 -8.45 1.94
CA ASP A 180 13.21 -8.91 3.09
C ASP A 180 12.37 -7.79 3.71
N VAL A 181 12.83 -6.54 3.68
CA VAL A 181 12.06 -5.40 4.19
C VAL A 181 10.78 -5.20 3.39
N VAL A 182 10.82 -5.36 2.07
CA VAL A 182 9.63 -5.25 1.20
C VAL A 182 8.64 -6.38 1.50
N VAL A 183 9.14 -7.61 1.62
CA VAL A 183 8.29 -8.79 1.89
C VAL A 183 7.65 -8.68 3.28
N GLU A 184 8.45 -8.36 4.30
CA GLU A 184 7.98 -8.18 5.68
C GLU A 184 6.98 -7.05 5.81
N LEU A 185 7.18 -5.92 5.10
CA LEU A 185 6.21 -4.82 5.10
C LEU A 185 4.84 -5.31 4.61
N TYR A 186 4.82 -6.08 3.52
CA TYR A 186 3.56 -6.60 2.99
C TYR A 186 2.92 -7.65 3.89
N GLU A 187 3.72 -8.58 4.40
CA GLU A 187 3.24 -9.67 5.25
C GLU A 187 2.71 -9.17 6.60
N LYS A 188 3.44 -8.26 7.26
CA LYS A 188 3.10 -7.80 8.61
C LYS A 188 2.10 -6.64 8.63
N TRP A 189 2.07 -5.81 7.58
CA TRP A 189 1.29 -4.57 7.58
C TRP A 189 0.27 -4.48 6.44
N VAL A 190 0.72 -4.55 5.18
CA VAL A 190 -0.18 -4.25 4.04
C VAL A 190 -1.31 -5.28 3.92
N ILE A 191 -1.00 -6.58 3.96
CA ILE A 191 -2.01 -7.65 3.83
C ILE A 191 -2.99 -7.61 5.02
N PRO A 192 -2.53 -7.56 6.29
CA PRO A 192 -3.44 -7.46 7.44
C PRO A 192 -4.34 -6.22 7.41
N LEU A 193 -3.79 -5.03 7.13
CA LEU A 193 -4.58 -3.80 7.07
C LEU A 193 -5.59 -3.82 5.92
N THR A 194 -5.23 -4.38 4.76
CA THR A 194 -6.17 -4.56 3.64
C THR A 194 -7.34 -5.43 4.08
N LYS A 195 -7.06 -6.52 4.79
CA LYS A 195 -8.09 -7.45 5.29
C LYS A 195 -8.98 -6.81 6.33
N GLN A 196 -8.42 -5.98 7.21
CA GLN A 196 -9.20 -5.17 8.14
C GLN A 196 -10.18 -4.26 7.39
N VAL A 197 -9.73 -3.57 6.35
CA VAL A 197 -10.62 -2.75 5.51
C VAL A 197 -11.70 -3.57 4.81
N GLU A 198 -11.36 -4.77 4.29
CA GLU A 198 -12.35 -5.69 3.69
C GLU A 198 -13.44 -6.06 4.71
N ILE A 199 -13.06 -6.40 5.94
CA ILE A 199 -13.99 -6.77 7.02
C ILE A 199 -14.86 -5.58 7.43
N GLU A 200 -14.24 -4.42 7.71
CA GLU A 200 -14.97 -3.21 8.11
C GLU A 200 -15.98 -2.77 7.05
N TYR A 201 -15.62 -2.90 5.77
CA TYR A 201 -16.54 -2.67 4.65
C TYR A 201 -17.73 -3.64 4.67
N LEU A 202 -17.48 -4.95 4.80
CA LEU A 202 -18.52 -5.98 4.79
C LEU A 202 -19.48 -5.84 5.98
N LEU A 203 -18.98 -5.50 7.16
CA LEU A 203 -19.81 -5.39 8.38
C LEU A 203 -20.92 -4.33 8.27
N ILE A 204 -20.68 -3.26 7.50
CA ILE A 204 -21.67 -2.18 7.26
C ILE A 204 -22.40 -2.34 5.92
N ARG A 205 -22.05 -3.36 5.13
CA ARG A 205 -22.53 -3.51 3.75
C ARG A 205 -24.04 -3.72 3.64
N LEU A 206 -24.63 -4.45 4.59
CA LEU A 206 -26.07 -4.74 4.63
C LEU A 206 -26.89 -3.64 5.34
N ASP A 207 -26.25 -2.67 6.00
CA ASP A 207 -26.96 -1.58 6.68
C ASP A 207 -27.57 -0.59 5.65
N ASN A 208 -26.95 -0.49 4.47
CA ASN A 208 -27.44 0.36 3.37
C ASN A 208 -28.60 -0.25 2.57
N GLU A 209 -28.87 -1.56 2.69
CA GLU A 209 -29.99 -2.23 2.01
C GLU A 209 -31.32 -2.11 2.77
N LYS A 210 -31.29 -1.54 3.98
CA LYS A 210 -32.48 -1.27 4.82
C LYS A 210 -33.11 0.11 4.60
N LYS A 211 -32.60 0.91 3.65
CA LYS A 211 -33.15 2.22 3.26
C LYS A 211 -33.77 2.14 1.87
#